data_AF-A0A0B7IP42-F1
#
_entry.id   AF-A0A0B7IP42-F1
#
_cell.length_a   1.000
_cell.length_b   1.000
_cell.length_c   1.000
_cell.angle_alpha   90.00
_cell.angle_beta   90.00
_cell.angle_gamma   90.00
#
_symmetry.space_group_name_H-M   'P 1'
#
loop_
_entity.id
_entity.type
_entity.pdbx_description
1 polymer ?
#
loop_
_entity_poly.entity_id
_entity_poly.type
_entity_poly.pdbx_seq_one_letter_code
_entity_poly.pdbx_strand_id
1 'polypeptide(L)'
;MCKNWYLGSEAGNALADILAGDVNPSGKLPFTFPVKLQDNGAHAMGEYPGSENETYHEGILVGYRWADTKKIKPLFAFGHGLSYTTFEYGKVSADKKTMSVNDKITFSVSVKNTGNRDGAEVVQLYIRDVKSSVMRPYKELKGFEKVYLKAGESKIVKFTIDKEALSFFDEKKHDWVAEKGEFEAIIGSSSADIKTRISFSLK
;
A
#
# COMPACT_ATOMS: atom_id res chain seq x y z
N MET A 1 10.13 -19.01 -3.32
CA MET A 1 10.46 -18.31 -4.58
C MET A 1 11.17 -17.01 -4.23
N CYS A 2 12.34 -16.75 -4.82
CA CYS A 2 13.07 -15.49 -4.69
C CYS A 2 12.93 -14.72 -6.02
N LYS A 3 12.41 -13.49 -5.98
CA LYS A 3 12.18 -12.67 -7.19
C LYS A 3 13.18 -11.53 -7.23
N ASN A 4 14.08 -11.58 -8.21
CA ASN A 4 15.26 -10.71 -8.27
C ASN A 4 15.20 -9.63 -9.36
N TRP A 5 14.22 -9.65 -10.27
CA TRP A 5 14.17 -8.70 -11.39
C TRP A 5 15.47 -8.71 -12.22
N TYR A 6 15.84 -7.56 -12.79
CA TYR A 6 17.12 -7.33 -13.46
C TYR A 6 18.03 -6.54 -12.51
N LEU A 7 18.95 -7.24 -11.84
CA LEU A 7 19.74 -6.71 -10.70
C LEU A 7 20.98 -5.89 -11.10
N GLY A 8 21.30 -5.77 -12.39
CA GLY A 8 22.54 -5.14 -12.83
C GLY A 8 23.79 -5.98 -12.55
N SER A 9 24.96 -5.34 -12.45
CA SER A 9 26.27 -6.01 -12.38
C SER A 9 26.53 -6.78 -11.08
N GLU A 10 25.90 -6.37 -9.97
CA GLU A 10 26.09 -6.99 -8.65
C GLU A 10 25.11 -8.16 -8.38
N ALA A 11 24.44 -8.65 -9.42
CA ALA A 11 23.40 -9.68 -9.29
C ALA A 11 23.88 -10.94 -8.55
N GLY A 12 25.09 -11.41 -8.85
CA GLY A 12 25.67 -12.60 -8.24
C GLY A 12 25.91 -12.42 -6.74
N ASN A 13 26.53 -11.31 -6.35
CA ASN A 13 26.84 -10.98 -4.97
C ASN A 13 25.56 -10.78 -4.15
N ALA A 14 24.65 -9.93 -4.62
CA ALA A 14 23.39 -9.65 -3.92
C ALA A 14 22.52 -10.90 -3.76
N LEU A 15 22.50 -11.80 -4.76
CA LEU A 15 21.75 -13.05 -4.65
C LEU A 15 22.41 -14.02 -3.67
N ALA A 16 23.74 -14.13 -3.68
CA ALA A 16 24.47 -14.98 -2.75
C ALA A 16 24.19 -14.55 -1.30
N ASP A 17 24.31 -13.25 -0.99
CA ASP A 17 24.07 -12.71 0.34
C ASP A 17 22.64 -12.99 0.85
N ILE A 18 21.63 -12.88 -0.03
CA ILE A 18 20.24 -13.19 0.32
C ILE A 18 20.07 -14.69 0.53
N LEU A 19 20.56 -15.54 -0.38
CA LEU A 19 20.37 -17.00 -0.29
C LEU A 19 21.11 -17.61 0.90
N ALA A 20 22.30 -17.11 1.23
CA ALA A 20 23.06 -17.51 2.41
C ALA A 20 22.46 -16.96 3.71
N GLY A 21 21.62 -15.92 3.63
CA GLY A 21 21.00 -15.28 4.79
C GLY A 21 21.92 -14.28 5.50
N ASP A 22 22.99 -13.86 4.83
CA ASP A 22 23.87 -12.76 5.26
C ASP A 22 23.12 -11.42 5.21
N VAL A 23 22.20 -11.29 4.25
CA VAL A 23 21.25 -10.18 4.16
C VAL A 23 19.81 -10.70 4.27
N ASN A 24 19.00 -10.04 5.10
CA ASN A 24 17.58 -10.32 5.21
C ASN A 24 16.79 -9.58 4.11
N PRO A 25 16.04 -10.29 3.23
CA PRO A 25 15.27 -9.65 2.17
C PRO A 25 14.21 -8.71 2.74
N SER A 26 14.11 -7.53 2.14
CA SER A 26 13.20 -6.46 2.59
C SER A 26 12.58 -5.69 1.42
N GLY A 27 12.58 -6.29 0.23
CA GLY A 27 11.87 -5.76 -0.94
C GLY A 27 10.38 -6.06 -0.86
N LYS A 28 9.55 -5.12 -1.33
CA LYS A 28 8.10 -5.29 -1.47
C LYS A 28 7.69 -5.05 -2.93
N LEU A 29 6.68 -5.77 -3.41
CA LEU A 29 6.24 -5.68 -4.80
C LEU A 29 5.64 -4.29 -5.13
N PRO A 30 6.12 -3.61 -6.19
CA PRO A 30 5.54 -2.33 -6.62
C PRO A 30 4.29 -2.49 -7.49
N PHE A 31 3.89 -3.72 -7.81
CA PHE A 31 2.67 -4.02 -8.56
C PHE A 31 2.10 -5.38 -8.19
N THR A 32 0.84 -5.62 -8.55
CA THR A 32 0.12 -6.87 -8.30
C THR A 32 0.52 -7.93 -9.30
N PHE A 33 0.77 -9.16 -8.83
CA PHE A 33 0.88 -10.33 -9.69
C PHE A 33 -0.50 -10.97 -9.80
N PRO A 34 -1.14 -10.95 -10.99
CA PRO A 34 -2.43 -11.59 -11.20
C PRO A 34 -2.29 -13.12 -11.19
N VAL A 35 -3.39 -13.85 -10.95
CA VAL A 35 -3.42 -15.31 -11.13
C VAL A 35 -3.58 -15.65 -12.62
N LYS A 36 -4.35 -14.85 -13.35
CA LYS A 36 -4.56 -14.94 -14.80
C LYS A 36 -4.72 -13.55 -15.42
N LEU A 37 -4.54 -13.43 -16.74
CA LEU A 37 -4.61 -12.13 -17.42
C LEU A 37 -5.92 -11.37 -17.15
N GLN A 38 -7.05 -12.08 -17.12
CA GLN A 38 -8.38 -11.51 -16.87
C GLN A 38 -8.59 -10.99 -15.44
N ASP A 39 -7.62 -11.15 -14.54
CA ASP A 39 -7.65 -10.50 -13.23
C ASP A 39 -7.21 -9.02 -13.31
N ASN A 40 -6.64 -8.59 -14.43
CA ASN A 40 -6.26 -7.19 -14.67
C ASN A 40 -7.40 -6.45 -15.35
N GLY A 41 -7.66 -5.20 -14.94
CA GLY A 41 -8.76 -4.37 -15.45
C GLY A 41 -8.80 -4.26 -16.97
N ALA A 42 -7.70 -3.84 -17.61
CA ALA A 42 -7.64 -3.68 -19.06
C ALA A 42 -7.99 -4.97 -19.84
N HIS A 43 -7.52 -6.14 -19.38
CA HIS A 43 -7.87 -7.42 -20.00
C HIS A 43 -9.29 -7.89 -19.67
N ALA A 44 -9.76 -7.63 -18.45
CA ALA A 44 -11.12 -7.97 -18.03
C ALA A 44 -12.18 -7.18 -18.81
N MET A 45 -11.85 -5.95 -19.19
CA MET A 45 -12.69 -5.05 -19.98
C MET A 45 -12.53 -5.27 -21.49
N GLY A 46 -11.52 -6.04 -21.94
CA GLY A 46 -11.24 -6.24 -23.36
C GLY A 46 -10.55 -5.07 -24.05
N GLU A 47 -10.02 -4.12 -23.28
CA GLU A 47 -9.41 -2.88 -23.80
C GLU A 47 -7.97 -3.05 -24.27
N TYR A 48 -7.27 -4.08 -23.78
CA TYR A 48 -5.89 -4.37 -24.15
C TYR A 48 -5.79 -5.67 -24.97
N PRO A 49 -5.07 -5.69 -26.11
CA PRO A 49 -4.11 -4.67 -26.61
C PRO A 49 -4.72 -3.58 -27.51
N GLY A 50 -6.03 -3.34 -27.42
CA GLY A 50 -6.73 -2.39 -28.28
C GLY A 50 -6.84 -2.82 -29.73
N SER A 51 -7.32 -1.90 -30.56
CA SER A 51 -7.25 -1.98 -32.02
C SER A 51 -6.57 -0.72 -32.58
N GLU A 52 -7.32 0.17 -33.24
CA GLU A 52 -6.80 1.48 -33.68
C GLU A 52 -6.75 2.50 -32.54
N ASN A 53 -7.63 2.35 -31.54
CA ASN A 53 -7.70 3.18 -30.34
C ASN A 53 -7.78 2.28 -29.10
N GLU A 54 -7.28 2.76 -27.97
CA GLU A 54 -7.41 2.14 -26.64
C GLU A 54 -8.23 3.06 -25.72
N THR A 55 -9.26 2.53 -25.08
CA THR A 55 -10.05 3.27 -24.09
C THR A 55 -9.81 2.70 -22.70
N TYR A 56 -9.54 3.56 -21.73
CA TYR A 56 -9.14 3.12 -20.38
C TYR A 56 -10.39 2.96 -19.51
N HIS A 57 -11.25 2.00 -19.83
CA HIS A 57 -12.55 1.82 -19.17
C HIS A 57 -12.44 1.38 -17.70
N GLU A 58 -11.31 0.80 -17.27
CA GLU A 58 -11.04 0.57 -15.85
C GLU A 58 -10.79 1.88 -15.07
N GLY A 59 -10.54 2.98 -15.78
CA GLY A 59 -10.29 4.30 -15.22
C GLY A 59 -9.16 4.27 -14.19
N ILE A 60 -9.42 4.80 -12.99
CA ILE A 60 -8.44 4.82 -11.89
C ILE A 60 -8.25 3.46 -11.21
N LEU A 61 -9.07 2.45 -11.54
CA LEU A 61 -8.97 1.11 -10.98
C LEU A 61 -7.91 0.31 -11.76
N VAL A 62 -6.64 0.65 -11.55
CA VAL A 62 -5.49 -0.06 -12.15
C VAL A 62 -4.70 -0.79 -11.06
N GLY A 63 -4.24 -2.02 -11.36
CA GLY A 63 -3.43 -2.83 -10.45
C GLY A 63 -4.16 -3.21 -9.17
N TYR A 64 -3.58 -2.92 -8.00
CA TYR A 64 -4.21 -3.27 -6.72
C TYR A 64 -5.54 -2.53 -6.49
N ARG A 65 -5.70 -1.33 -7.07
CA ARG A 65 -6.96 -0.59 -6.99
C ARG A 65 -8.10 -1.38 -7.63
N TRP A 66 -7.83 -2.02 -8.78
CA TRP A 66 -8.76 -2.96 -9.41
C TRP A 66 -9.02 -4.18 -8.52
N ALA A 67 -7.94 -4.88 -8.16
CA ALA A 67 -8.04 -6.16 -7.46
C ALA A 67 -8.78 -6.03 -6.12
N ASP A 68 -8.45 -5.02 -5.32
CA ASP A 68 -9.09 -4.77 -4.03
C ASP A 68 -10.57 -4.39 -4.21
N THR A 69 -10.87 -3.48 -5.14
CA THR A 69 -12.23 -2.97 -5.36
C THR A 69 -13.16 -4.05 -5.92
N LYS A 70 -12.65 -4.90 -6.81
CA LYS A 70 -13.37 -6.03 -7.41
C LYS A 70 -13.28 -7.31 -6.58
N LYS A 71 -12.59 -7.29 -5.44
CA LYS A 71 -12.37 -8.45 -4.54
C LYS A 71 -11.72 -9.65 -5.24
N ILE A 72 -10.80 -9.38 -6.16
CA ILE A 72 -10.04 -10.40 -6.89
C ILE A 72 -8.81 -10.75 -6.05
N LYS A 73 -8.62 -12.04 -5.75
CA LYS A 73 -7.46 -12.51 -4.99
C LYS A 73 -6.23 -12.56 -5.90
N PRO A 74 -5.18 -11.75 -5.65
CA PRO A 74 -3.96 -11.80 -6.45
C PRO A 74 -3.11 -13.03 -6.10
N LEU A 75 -2.21 -13.41 -7.02
CA LEU A 75 -1.17 -14.39 -6.71
C LEU A 75 -0.19 -13.80 -5.68
N PHE A 76 0.27 -12.58 -5.93
CA PHE A 76 0.97 -11.76 -4.94
C PHE A 76 0.44 -10.33 -4.98
N ALA A 77 0.05 -9.82 -3.83
CA ALA A 77 -0.54 -8.49 -3.72
C ALA A 77 0.51 -7.38 -3.89
N PHE A 78 0.05 -6.19 -4.25
CA PHE A 78 0.87 -4.98 -4.15
C PHE A 78 1.42 -4.81 -2.72
N GLY A 79 2.68 -4.42 -2.63
CA GLY A 79 3.37 -4.28 -1.36
C GLY A 79 3.72 -5.61 -0.69
N HIS A 80 3.48 -6.77 -1.30
CA HIS A 80 3.86 -8.07 -0.74
C HIS A 80 5.37 -8.27 -0.77
N GLY A 81 5.92 -8.85 0.29
CA GLY A 81 7.32 -9.26 0.37
C GLY A 81 7.62 -9.89 1.72
N LEU A 82 8.31 -11.02 1.69
CA LEU A 82 8.67 -11.82 2.86
C LEU A 82 10.01 -11.36 3.44
N SER A 83 10.27 -11.76 4.68
CA SER A 83 11.51 -11.52 5.41
C SER A 83 11.96 -12.81 6.09
N TYR A 84 13.24 -12.91 6.44
CA TYR A 84 13.78 -13.97 7.31
C TYR A 84 13.53 -13.72 8.80
N THR A 85 12.87 -12.61 9.16
CA THR A 85 12.38 -12.34 10.50
C THR A 85 10.88 -12.04 10.48
N THR A 86 10.26 -11.92 11.65
CA THR A 86 8.84 -11.62 11.81
C THR A 86 8.66 -10.24 12.45
N PHE A 87 7.61 -9.54 12.03
CA PHE A 87 7.26 -8.23 12.57
C PHE A 87 5.85 -8.22 13.13
N GLU A 88 5.70 -7.66 14.33
CA GLU A 88 4.40 -7.43 14.98
C GLU A 88 4.06 -5.95 14.94
N TYR A 89 2.79 -5.65 14.67
CA TYR A 89 2.25 -4.30 14.58
C TYR A 89 1.32 -4.06 15.76
N GLY A 90 1.52 -2.94 16.45
CA GLY A 90 0.61 -2.48 17.49
C GLY A 90 -0.70 -1.93 16.92
N LYS A 91 -1.61 -1.53 17.81
CA LYS A 91 -2.80 -0.78 17.42
C LYS A 91 -2.39 0.60 16.89
N VAL A 92 -2.96 1.01 15.76
CA VAL A 92 -2.76 2.38 15.26
C VAL A 92 -3.48 3.37 16.16
N SER A 93 -2.84 4.50 16.43
CA SER A 93 -3.43 5.67 17.08
C SER A 93 -3.36 6.87 16.17
N ALA A 94 -4.28 7.82 16.33
CA ALA A 94 -4.23 9.12 15.68
C ALA A 94 -4.13 10.23 16.74
N ASP A 95 -3.44 11.32 16.42
CA ASP A 95 -3.36 12.51 17.28
C ASP A 95 -4.70 13.25 17.41
N LYS A 96 -5.60 13.08 16.43
CA LYS A 96 -6.98 13.57 16.44
C LYS A 96 -7.92 12.58 15.73
N LYS A 97 -9.22 12.63 16.03
CA LYS A 97 -10.26 11.82 15.37
C LYS A 97 -10.97 12.55 14.23
N THR A 98 -10.79 13.86 14.17
CA THR A 98 -11.43 14.75 13.21
C THR A 98 -10.41 15.79 12.79
N MET A 99 -10.36 16.09 11.51
CA MET A 99 -9.53 17.15 10.93
C MET A 99 -10.40 18.10 10.11
N SER A 100 -10.05 19.38 10.08
CA SER A 100 -10.56 20.33 9.09
C SER A 100 -9.73 20.29 7.81
N VAL A 101 -10.17 20.99 6.76
CA VAL A 101 -9.46 21.08 5.47
C VAL A 101 -8.04 21.67 5.55
N ASN A 102 -7.73 22.43 6.61
CA ASN A 102 -6.41 23.05 6.82
C ASN A 102 -5.56 22.29 7.86
N ASP A 103 -6.12 21.25 8.48
CA ASP A 103 -5.42 20.45 9.48
C ASP A 103 -4.53 19.40 8.83
N LYS A 104 -3.56 18.94 9.61
CA LYS A 104 -2.90 17.64 9.42
C LYS A 104 -3.34 16.65 10.49
N ILE A 105 -3.33 15.37 10.18
CA ILE A 105 -3.56 14.27 11.13
C ILE A 105 -2.38 13.31 11.07
N THR A 106 -1.89 12.87 12.22
CA THR A 106 -0.75 11.96 12.32
C THR A 106 -1.18 10.61 12.90
N PHE A 107 -0.98 9.56 12.12
CA PHE A 107 -1.16 8.17 12.53
C PHE A 107 0.16 7.61 13.05
N SER A 108 0.13 6.95 14.20
CA SER A 108 1.29 6.31 14.82
C SER A 108 1.02 4.83 15.04
N VAL A 109 2.01 3.98 14.76
CA VAL A 109 1.94 2.53 14.98
C VAL A 109 3.29 2.03 15.49
N SER A 110 3.30 1.18 16.52
CA SER A 110 4.53 0.50 16.92
C SER A 110 4.78 -0.71 16.02
N VAL A 111 6.01 -0.90 15.58
CA VAL A 111 6.45 -2.10 14.87
C VAL A 111 7.61 -2.71 15.63
N LYS A 112 7.48 -3.99 15.96
CA LYS A 112 8.47 -4.78 16.68
C LYS A 112 8.99 -5.90 15.82
N ASN A 113 10.30 -6.08 15.77
CA ASN A 113 10.91 -7.29 15.23
C ASN A 113 10.83 -8.39 16.29
N THR A 114 10.00 -9.41 16.05
CA THR A 114 9.73 -10.51 16.98
C THR A 114 10.52 -11.78 16.67
N GLY A 115 11.26 -11.80 15.56
CA GLY A 115 12.11 -12.93 15.21
C GLY A 115 13.50 -12.85 15.82
N ASN A 116 14.37 -13.76 15.39
CA ASN A 116 15.73 -13.94 15.87
C ASN A 116 16.81 -13.35 14.94
N ARG A 117 16.39 -12.59 13.92
CA ARG A 117 17.28 -11.95 12.94
C ARG A 117 16.95 -10.48 12.83
N ASP A 118 17.98 -9.67 12.63
CA ASP A 118 17.80 -8.28 12.26
C ASP A 118 17.14 -8.20 10.87
N GLY A 119 16.36 -7.17 10.63
CA GLY A 119 15.62 -7.04 9.38
C GLY A 119 15.00 -5.67 9.19
N ALA A 120 14.57 -5.41 7.96
CA ALA A 120 13.83 -4.20 7.63
C ALA A 120 12.39 -4.52 7.20
N GLU A 121 11.44 -3.76 7.71
CA GLU A 121 10.01 -3.84 7.37
C GLU A 121 9.55 -2.56 6.68
N VAL A 122 8.63 -2.67 5.73
CA VAL A 122 8.01 -1.53 5.04
C VAL A 122 6.56 -1.42 5.49
N VAL A 123 6.34 -0.49 6.42
CA VAL A 123 5.01 -0.16 6.94
C VAL A 123 4.28 0.68 5.90
N GLN A 124 3.07 0.29 5.53
CA GLN A 124 2.29 0.93 4.45
C GLN A 124 1.00 1.51 5.03
N LEU A 125 0.77 2.81 4.80
CA LEU A 125 -0.48 3.51 5.09
C LEU A 125 -1.32 3.59 3.83
N TYR A 126 -2.54 3.05 3.91
CA TYR A 126 -3.60 3.25 2.94
C TYR A 126 -4.72 4.08 3.54
N ILE A 127 -5.33 4.93 2.73
CA ILE A 127 -6.56 5.64 3.09
C ILE A 127 -7.72 5.07 2.29
N ARG A 128 -8.83 4.84 2.98
CA ARG A 128 -10.12 4.51 2.37
C ARG A 128 -11.09 5.63 2.64
N ASP A 129 -11.69 6.13 1.57
CA ASP A 129 -12.87 6.97 1.63
C ASP A 129 -14.10 6.06 1.78
N VAL A 130 -14.82 6.17 2.91
CA VAL A 130 -15.93 5.25 3.21
C VAL A 130 -17.12 5.52 2.31
N LYS A 131 -17.32 6.79 1.92
CA LYS A 131 -18.43 7.21 1.07
C LYS A 131 -18.03 8.47 0.30
N SER A 132 -17.90 8.31 -1.01
CA SER A 132 -17.63 9.41 -1.95
C SER A 132 -18.77 9.58 -2.94
N SER A 133 -18.90 10.80 -3.49
CA SER A 133 -19.83 11.08 -4.59
C SER A 133 -19.39 10.47 -5.93
N VAL A 134 -18.11 10.12 -6.07
CA VAL A 134 -17.53 9.49 -7.25
C VAL A 134 -17.05 8.07 -6.94
N MET A 135 -16.83 7.27 -7.99
CA MET A 135 -16.17 5.99 -7.83
C MET A 135 -14.73 6.21 -7.38
N ARG A 136 -14.35 5.57 -6.28
CA ARG A 136 -12.99 5.57 -5.74
C ARG A 136 -12.49 4.15 -5.52
N PRO A 137 -11.16 3.91 -5.57
CA PRO A 137 -10.59 2.64 -5.16
C PRO A 137 -10.98 2.32 -3.72
N TYR A 138 -11.13 1.03 -3.39
CA TYR A 138 -11.42 0.59 -2.03
C TYR A 138 -10.45 1.18 -1.00
N LYS A 139 -9.16 1.28 -1.34
CA LYS A 139 -8.14 1.98 -0.57
C LYS A 139 -7.01 2.43 -1.48
N GLU A 140 -6.29 3.47 -1.07
CA GLU A 140 -5.16 4.02 -1.83
C GLU A 140 -3.95 4.21 -0.92
N LEU A 141 -2.76 3.82 -1.38
CA LEU A 141 -1.51 4.06 -0.66
C LEU A 141 -1.26 5.57 -0.56
N LYS A 142 -1.04 6.07 0.67
CA LYS A 142 -0.76 7.49 0.96
C LYS A 142 0.55 7.71 1.69
N GLY A 143 1.21 6.65 2.14
CA GLY A 143 2.55 6.73 2.71
C GLY A 143 3.14 5.36 2.97
N PHE A 144 4.45 5.27 3.01
CA PHE A 144 5.15 4.10 3.50
C PHE A 144 6.47 4.51 4.17
N GLU A 145 6.90 3.73 5.14
CA GLU A 145 8.15 3.96 5.87
C GLU A 145 8.89 2.63 5.98
N LYS A 146 10.17 2.62 5.62
CA LYS A 146 11.03 1.46 5.80
C LYS A 146 11.84 1.61 7.08
N VAL A 147 11.65 0.68 8.02
CA VAL A 147 12.35 0.68 9.31
C VAL A 147 13.24 -0.54 9.43
N TYR A 148 14.51 -0.32 9.76
CA TYR A 148 15.41 -1.39 10.19
C TYR A 148 15.28 -1.60 11.70
N LEU A 149 15.18 -2.86 12.12
CA LEU A 149 14.99 -3.26 13.51
C LEU A 149 15.89 -4.45 13.81
N LYS A 150 16.70 -4.34 14.87
CA LYS A 150 17.39 -5.48 15.45
C LYS A 150 16.39 -6.48 16.01
N ALA A 151 16.79 -7.75 16.15
CA ALA A 151 15.96 -8.75 16.82
C ALA A 151 15.48 -8.26 18.19
N GLY A 152 14.16 -8.27 18.42
CA GLY A 152 13.53 -7.77 19.65
C GLY A 152 13.30 -6.25 19.72
N GLU A 153 13.85 -5.46 18.80
CA GLU A 153 13.71 -3.99 18.77
C GLU A 153 12.30 -3.57 18.34
N SER A 154 11.82 -2.45 18.92
CA SER A 154 10.57 -1.79 18.55
C SER A 154 10.81 -0.34 18.14
N LYS A 155 10.12 0.13 17.09
CA LYS A 155 10.06 1.56 16.70
C LYS A 155 8.62 2.01 16.52
N ILE A 156 8.39 3.32 16.69
CA ILE A 156 7.12 3.96 16.34
C ILE A 156 7.27 4.54 14.93
N VAL A 157 6.44 4.09 14.01
CA VAL A 157 6.31 4.66 12.67
C VAL A 157 5.17 5.68 12.68
N LYS A 158 5.39 6.83 12.04
CA LYS A 158 4.43 7.93 11.97
C LYS A 158 4.14 8.30 10.53
N PHE A 159 2.86 8.51 10.21
CA PHE A 159 2.40 9.02 8.93
C PHE A 159 1.55 10.26 9.17
N THR A 160 1.97 11.39 8.62
CA THR A 160 1.19 12.62 8.65
C THR A 160 0.57 12.85 7.29
N ILE A 161 -0.74 13.04 7.26
CA ILE A 161 -1.48 13.39 6.05
C ILE A 161 -2.24 14.70 6.24
N ASP A 162 -2.56 15.33 5.13
CA ASP A 162 -3.42 16.51 5.01
C ASP A 162 -4.54 16.24 4.00
N LYS A 163 -5.25 17.32 3.60
CA LYS A 163 -6.35 17.27 2.64
C LYS A 163 -5.94 16.58 1.33
N GLU A 164 -4.71 16.78 0.84
CA GLU A 164 -4.28 16.22 -0.45
C GLU A 164 -4.32 14.69 -0.47
N ALA A 165 -4.01 14.04 0.66
CA ALA A 165 -4.12 12.60 0.78
C ALA A 165 -5.57 12.10 0.68
N LEU A 166 -6.55 12.94 1.00
CA LEU A 166 -7.98 12.63 0.95
C LEU A 166 -8.62 13.00 -0.39
N SER A 167 -7.99 13.92 -1.13
CA SER A 167 -8.56 14.49 -2.35
C SER A 167 -8.71 13.48 -3.49
N PHE A 168 -9.67 13.76 -4.36
CA PHE A 168 -9.79 13.25 -5.72
C PHE A 168 -9.95 14.42 -6.70
N PHE A 169 -9.74 14.17 -7.99
CA PHE A 169 -9.91 15.19 -9.01
C PHE A 169 -11.39 15.29 -9.43
N ASP A 170 -12.00 16.46 -9.25
CA ASP A 170 -13.37 16.77 -9.68
C ASP A 170 -13.34 17.38 -11.08
N GLU A 171 -13.74 16.60 -12.09
CA GLU A 171 -13.71 17.01 -13.49
C GLU A 171 -14.56 18.25 -13.78
N LYS A 172 -15.67 18.45 -13.06
CA LYS A 172 -16.56 19.59 -13.28
C LYS A 172 -15.95 20.88 -12.76
N LYS A 173 -15.21 20.80 -11.67
CA LYS A 173 -14.51 21.94 -11.06
C LYS A 173 -13.11 22.15 -11.59
N HIS A 174 -12.56 21.16 -12.29
CA HIS A 174 -11.15 21.12 -12.69
C HIS A 174 -10.19 21.32 -11.50
N ASP A 175 -10.49 20.71 -10.35
CA ASP A 175 -9.72 20.91 -9.11
C ASP A 175 -9.68 19.65 -8.22
N TRP A 176 -8.68 19.59 -7.34
CA TRP A 176 -8.54 18.57 -6.32
C TRP A 176 -9.39 18.89 -5.09
N VAL A 177 -10.42 18.08 -4.88
CA VAL A 177 -11.38 18.26 -3.79
C VAL A 177 -11.35 17.09 -2.83
N ALA A 178 -11.53 17.38 -1.55
CA ALA A 178 -11.76 16.39 -0.52
C ALA A 178 -13.16 16.61 0.05
N GLU A 179 -13.97 15.56 0.07
CA GLU A 179 -15.33 15.62 0.58
C GLU A 179 -15.34 15.42 2.09
N LYS A 180 -16.18 16.18 2.80
CA LYS A 180 -16.44 15.94 4.22
C LYS A 180 -17.05 14.56 4.37
N GLY A 181 -16.57 13.80 5.34
CA GLY A 181 -17.00 12.41 5.50
C GLY A 181 -16.10 11.60 6.40
N GLU A 182 -16.41 10.31 6.47
CA GLU A 182 -15.67 9.31 7.23
C GLU A 182 -14.61 8.65 6.34
N PHE A 183 -13.42 8.49 6.91
CA PHE A 183 -12.27 7.84 6.29
C PHE A 183 -11.72 6.76 7.21
N GLU A 184 -11.04 5.77 6.64
CA GLU A 184 -10.24 4.80 7.40
C GLU A 184 -8.76 4.97 7.05
N ALA A 185 -7.92 5.09 8.07
CA ALA A 185 -6.49 4.85 7.96
C ALA A 185 -6.22 3.37 8.19
N ILE A 186 -5.71 2.70 7.17
CA ILE A 186 -5.49 1.26 7.12
C ILE A 186 -3.98 1.01 7.03
N ILE A 187 -3.42 0.32 8.01
CA ILE A 187 -1.98 0.04 8.07
C ILE A 187 -1.73 -1.45 7.89
N GLY A 188 -0.78 -1.78 7.02
CA GLY A 188 -0.39 -3.14 6.72
C GLY A 188 1.09 -3.29 6.35
N SER A 189 1.49 -4.54 6.15
CA SER A 189 2.80 -4.92 5.58
C SER A 189 2.72 -5.16 4.06
N SER A 190 1.50 -5.16 3.51
CA SER A 190 1.14 -5.19 2.08
C SER A 190 -0.33 -4.77 1.91
N SER A 191 -0.82 -4.64 0.67
CA SER A 191 -2.23 -4.30 0.42
C SER A 191 -3.21 -5.40 0.85
N ALA A 192 -2.74 -6.64 0.98
CA ALA A 192 -3.55 -7.79 1.41
C ALA A 192 -3.31 -8.20 2.87
N ASP A 193 -2.19 -7.81 3.47
CA ASP A 193 -1.84 -8.13 4.87
C ASP A 193 -2.03 -6.90 5.77
N ILE A 194 -3.30 -6.63 6.08
CA ILE A 194 -3.72 -5.51 6.91
C ILE A 194 -3.59 -5.88 8.39
N LYS A 195 -2.87 -5.05 9.14
CA LYS A 195 -2.58 -5.29 10.56
C LYS A 195 -3.50 -4.53 11.49
N THR A 196 -3.81 -3.28 11.15
CA THR A 196 -4.63 -2.42 12.02
C THR A 196 -5.31 -1.32 11.20
N ARG A 197 -6.39 -0.76 11.76
CA ARG A 197 -7.14 0.34 11.14
C ARG A 197 -7.73 1.26 12.20
N ILE A 198 -7.96 2.52 11.83
CA ILE A 198 -8.68 3.50 12.65
C ILE A 198 -9.51 4.42 11.76
N SER A 199 -10.70 4.79 12.23
CA SER A 199 -11.59 5.74 11.55
C SER A 199 -11.30 7.17 11.99
N PHE A 200 -11.44 8.12 11.06
CA PHE A 200 -11.37 9.55 11.32
C PHE A 200 -12.27 10.30 10.34
N SER A 201 -12.61 11.56 10.64
CA SER A 201 -13.49 12.38 9.80
C SER A 201 -12.86 13.67 9.30
N LEU A 202 -13.16 14.05 8.06
CA LEU A 202 -12.93 15.40 7.52
C LEU A 202 -14.20 16.23 7.74
N LYS A 203 -14.10 17.38 8.42
CA LYS A 203 -15.21 18.31 8.69
C LYS A 203 -15.06 19.66 8.04
#